data_AF-A0A392QMW7-F1
#
_entry.id   AF-A0A392QMW7-F1
#
_cell.length_a   1.000
_cell.length_b   1.000
_cell.length_c   1.000
_cell.angle_alpha   90.00
_cell.angle_beta   90.00
_cell.angle_gamma   90.00
#
_symmetry.space_group_name_H-M   'P 1'
#
loop_
_entity.id
_entity.type
_entity.pdbx_description
1 polymer ?
#
loop_
_entity_poly.entity_id
_entity_poly.type
_entity_poly.pdbx_seq_one_letter_code
_entity_poly.pdbx_strand_id
1 'polypeptide(L)'
;GSIAQVHRATLKYKYPGQQIKPVVVAVKVRHPGVTEAIRRDFFIINVVSKISRVFPNLKWLRLDESIQQFAVFMMSQVDLSREAAHLNRFIYNFRRSKDVSFPIPLYPLVHPSVLVETYEQGESVLHFVEELEGHEHIKSSLAHIGTHALLKMLL
;
A
#
# COMPACT_ATOMS: atom_id res chain seq x y z
N GLY A 1 5.87 -7.62 0.25
CA GLY A 1 4.43 -7.54 -0.08
C GLY A 1 4.10 -8.51 -1.20
N SER A 2 2.81 -8.72 -1.49
CA SER A 2 2.34 -9.66 -2.51
C SER A 2 2.75 -9.27 -3.94
N ILE A 3 2.79 -7.97 -4.25
CA ILE A 3 3.11 -7.45 -5.60
C ILE A 3 4.49 -6.79 -5.71
N ALA A 4 5.12 -6.49 -4.58
CA ALA A 4 6.38 -5.76 -4.51
C ALA A 4 7.15 -6.09 -3.23
N GLN A 5 8.46 -5.90 -3.29
CA GLN A 5 9.39 -6.00 -2.17
C GLN A 5 9.92 -4.62 -1.81
N VAL A 6 10.20 -4.39 -0.52
CA VAL A 6 10.74 -3.12 -0.02
C VAL A 6 12.15 -3.34 0.49
N HIS A 7 13.07 -2.50 0.05
CA HIS A 7 14.48 -2.53 0.43
C HIS A 7 14.89 -1.23 1.10
N ARG A 8 15.66 -1.31 2.18
CA ARG A 8 16.30 -0.13 2.77
C ARG A 8 17.58 0.17 2.01
N ALA A 9 17.77 1.41 1.58
CA ALA A 9 18.94 1.84 0.83
C ALA A 9 19.45 3.22 1.26
N THR A 10 20.59 3.64 0.73
CA THR A 10 21.16 4.98 0.94
C THR A 10 21.35 5.68 -0.40
N LEU A 11 20.66 6.80 -0.58
CA LEU A 11 20.75 7.63 -1.77
C LEU A 11 21.93 8.61 -1.64
N LYS A 12 22.90 8.51 -2.55
CA LYS A 12 24.11 9.36 -2.59
C LYS A 12 24.06 10.48 -3.63
N TYR A 13 23.15 10.37 -4.60
CA TYR A 13 23.04 11.28 -5.74
C TYR A 13 21.56 11.59 -6.00
N LYS A 14 21.24 12.86 -6.25
CA LYS A 14 19.89 13.25 -6.72
C LYS A 14 19.78 13.16 -8.24
N TYR A 15 20.86 13.50 -8.94
CA TYR A 15 21.06 13.36 -10.37
C TYR A 15 22.48 12.84 -10.63
N PRO A 16 22.75 12.19 -11.78
CA PRO A 16 24.12 11.80 -12.15
C PRO A 16 25.07 13.00 -12.02
N GLY A 17 26.15 12.84 -11.24
CA GLY A 17 27.14 13.89 -11.01
C GLY A 17 26.81 14.90 -9.90
N GLN A 18 25.59 14.93 -9.36
CA GLN A 18 25.23 15.81 -8.23
C GLN A 18 25.18 15.02 -6.92
N GLN A 19 26.29 15.03 -6.19
CA GLN A 19 26.34 14.47 -4.83
C GLN A 19 25.39 15.22 -3.90
N ILE A 20 24.71 14.47 -3.05
CA ILE A 20 23.91 14.99 -1.95
C ILE A 20 24.42 14.39 -0.64
N LYS A 21 24.04 15.00 0.47
CA LYS A 21 24.19 14.33 1.78
C LYS A 21 23.48 12.98 1.69
N PRO A 22 24.12 11.86 2.10
CA PRO A 22 23.50 10.56 2.04
C PRO A 22 22.16 10.53 2.80
N VAL A 23 21.10 10.09 2.13
CA VAL A 23 19.75 9.98 2.73
C VAL A 23 19.34 8.52 2.74
N VAL A 24 18.80 8.04 3.88
CA VAL A 24 18.22 6.70 3.97
C VAL A 24 16.85 6.69 3.32
N VAL A 25 16.59 5.72 2.46
CA VAL A 25 15.37 5.62 1.65
C VAL A 25 14.79 4.21 1.70
N ALA A 26 13.48 4.11 1.48
CA ALA A 26 12.81 2.86 1.17
C ALA A 26 12.66 2.75 -0.36
N VAL A 27 13.06 1.60 -0.92
CA VAL A 27 12.98 1.29 -2.35
C VAL A 27 12.00 0.14 -2.54
N LYS A 28 10.80 0.46 -3.02
CA LYS A 28 9.78 -0.52 -3.37
C LYS A 28 9.99 -0.96 -4.82
N VAL A 29 10.17 -2.26 -5.04
CA VAL A 29 10.40 -2.85 -6.37
C VAL A 29 9.29 -3.85 -6.66
N ARG A 30 8.59 -3.66 -7.77
CA ARG A 30 7.55 -4.59 -8.21
C ARG A 30 8.15 -5.93 -8.62
N HIS A 31 7.50 -7.03 -8.24
CA HIS A 31 7.92 -8.36 -8.70
C HIS A 31 7.71 -8.50 -10.22
N PRO A 32 8.60 -9.21 -10.94
CA PRO A 32 8.41 -9.46 -12.35
C PRO A 32 7.17 -10.34 -12.58
N GLY A 33 6.42 -10.07 -13.66
CA GLY A 33 5.28 -10.92 -14.05
C GLY A 33 4.02 -10.80 -13.20
N VAL A 34 3.95 -9.85 -12.25
CA VAL A 34 2.76 -9.67 -11.37
C VAL A 34 1.49 -9.40 -12.17
N THR A 35 1.58 -8.64 -13.25
CA THR A 35 0.44 -8.36 -14.13
C THR A 35 -0.12 -9.65 -14.74
N GLU A 36 0.77 -10.52 -15.21
CA GLU A 36 0.42 -11.81 -15.80
C GLU A 36 -0.13 -12.77 -14.75
N ALA A 37 0.45 -12.80 -13.55
CA ALA A 37 -0.05 -13.60 -12.44
C ALA A 37 -1.49 -13.20 -12.08
N ILE A 38 -1.74 -11.90 -11.87
CA ILE A 38 -3.07 -11.37 -11.57
C ILE A 38 -4.07 -11.70 -12.69
N ARG A 39 -3.68 -11.57 -13.96
CA ARG A 39 -4.55 -11.94 -15.10
C ARG A 39 -4.90 -13.42 -15.11
N ARG A 40 -3.95 -14.31 -14.76
CA ARG A 40 -4.19 -15.76 -14.66
C ARG A 40 -5.16 -16.08 -13.52
N ASP A 41 -5.02 -15.43 -12.38
CA ASP A 41 -5.95 -15.59 -11.26
C ASP A 41 -7.37 -15.19 -11.66
N PHE A 42 -7.54 -14.06 -12.35
CA PHE A 42 -8.85 -13.65 -12.85
C PHE A 42 -9.43 -14.61 -13.88
N PHE A 43 -8.60 -15.19 -14.74
CA PHE A 43 -9.07 -16.21 -15.68
C PHE A 43 -9.62 -17.42 -14.93
N ILE A 44 -8.89 -17.95 -13.94
CA ILE A 44 -9.31 -19.11 -13.15
C ILE A 44 -10.59 -18.80 -12.36
N ILE A 45 -10.63 -17.67 -11.67
CA ILE A 45 -11.79 -17.25 -10.87
C ILE A 45 -13.03 -17.07 -11.76
N ASN A 46 -12.87 -16.52 -12.97
CA ASN A 46 -13.96 -16.39 -13.92
C ASN A 46 -14.48 -17.75 -14.43
N VAL A 47 -13.60 -18.74 -14.62
CA VAL A 47 -14.03 -20.12 -14.95
C VAL A 47 -14.84 -20.71 -13.80
N VAL A 48 -14.37 -20.55 -12.56
CA VAL A 48 -15.10 -21.01 -11.36
C VAL A 48 -16.46 -20.33 -11.23
N SER A 49 -16.53 -19.01 -11.47
CA SER A 49 -17.79 -18.24 -11.46
C SER A 49 -18.79 -18.76 -12.49
N LYS A 50 -18.32 -19.13 -13.69
CA LYS A 50 -19.19 -19.72 -14.71
C LYS A 50 -19.72 -21.10 -14.29
N ILE A 51 -18.90 -21.92 -13.62
CA ILE A 51 -19.33 -23.22 -13.08
C ILE A 51 -20.35 -23.01 -11.95
N SER A 52 -20.11 -22.06 -11.04
CA SER A 52 -21.02 -21.82 -9.90
C SER A 52 -22.40 -21.36 -10.34
N ARG A 53 -22.57 -20.74 -11.52
CA ARG A 53 -23.87 -20.39 -12.09
C ARG A 53 -24.78 -21.61 -12.34
N VAL A 54 -24.20 -22.80 -12.52
CA VAL A 54 -24.95 -24.07 -12.68
C VAL A 54 -25.55 -24.53 -11.35
N PHE A 55 -25.00 -24.10 -10.21
CA PHE A 55 -25.50 -24.42 -8.88
C PHE A 55 -26.44 -23.31 -8.39
N PRO A 56 -27.77 -23.55 -8.28
CA PRO A 56 -28.75 -22.52 -7.92
C PRO A 56 -28.44 -21.83 -6.57
N ASN A 57 -27.86 -22.59 -5.64
CA ASN A 57 -27.51 -22.13 -4.29
C ASN A 57 -26.34 -21.13 -4.24
N LEU A 58 -25.63 -20.91 -5.36
CA LEU A 58 -24.50 -19.98 -5.45
C LEU A 58 -24.81 -18.71 -6.27
N LYS A 59 -26.00 -18.63 -6.89
CA LYS A 59 -26.40 -17.45 -7.70
C LYS A 59 -26.52 -16.15 -6.89
N TRP A 60 -26.85 -16.24 -5.60
CA TRP A 60 -27.00 -15.08 -4.73
C TRP A 60 -25.69 -14.32 -4.47
N LEU A 61 -24.54 -14.97 -4.67
CA LEU A 61 -23.22 -14.38 -4.44
C LEU A 61 -22.80 -13.36 -5.51
N ARG A 62 -23.53 -13.25 -6.63
CA ARG A 62 -23.25 -12.32 -7.75
C ARG A 62 -21.75 -12.28 -8.13
N LEU A 63 -21.12 -13.46 -8.17
CA LEU A 63 -19.67 -13.60 -8.25
C LEU A 63 -19.07 -12.82 -9.42
N ASP A 64 -19.72 -12.81 -10.58
CA ASP A 64 -19.20 -12.12 -11.77
C ASP A 64 -18.96 -10.62 -11.56
N GLU A 65 -19.87 -9.93 -10.86
CA GLU A 65 -19.74 -8.50 -10.56
C GLU A 65 -18.66 -8.26 -9.51
N SER A 66 -18.67 -9.07 -8.45
CA SER A 66 -17.65 -9.04 -7.39
C SER A 66 -16.24 -9.25 -7.96
N ILE A 67 -16.09 -10.17 -8.91
CA ILE A 67 -14.81 -10.48 -9.58
C ILE A 67 -14.35 -9.29 -10.43
N GLN A 68 -15.25 -8.66 -11.19
CA GLN A 68 -14.91 -7.50 -12.01
C GLN A 68 -14.44 -6.32 -11.15
N GLN A 69 -15.15 -6.02 -10.06
CA GLN A 69 -14.75 -4.94 -9.14
C GLN A 69 -13.41 -5.25 -8.47
N PHE A 70 -13.23 -6.50 -8.02
CA PHE A 70 -11.97 -6.94 -7.43
C PHE A 70 -10.81 -6.87 -8.44
N ALA A 71 -11.05 -7.15 -9.71
CA ALA A 71 -10.05 -7.04 -10.77
C ALA A 71 -9.55 -5.63 -11.00
N VAL A 72 -10.46 -4.66 -11.04
CA VAL A 72 -10.09 -3.25 -11.13
C VAL A 72 -9.22 -2.85 -9.94
N PHE A 73 -9.61 -3.26 -8.73
CA PHE A 73 -8.86 -2.95 -7.52
C PHE A 73 -7.45 -3.56 -7.53
N MET A 74 -7.32 -4.86 -7.83
CA MET A 74 -6.02 -5.55 -7.87
C MET A 74 -5.09 -4.98 -8.95
N MET A 75 -5.63 -4.70 -10.14
CA MET A 75 -4.86 -4.10 -11.23
C MET A 75 -4.39 -2.68 -10.90
N SER A 76 -5.14 -1.93 -10.09
CA SER A 76 -4.76 -0.57 -9.68
C SER A 76 -3.51 -0.51 -8.81
N GLN A 77 -3.13 -1.62 -8.16
CA GLN A 77 -1.95 -1.71 -7.30
C GLN A 77 -0.66 -2.02 -8.07
N VAL A 78 -0.75 -2.44 -9.33
CA VAL A 78 0.40 -2.88 -10.15
C VAL A 78 1.32 -1.71 -10.54
N ASP A 79 0.81 -0.50 -10.55
CA ASP A 79 1.54 0.70 -10.92
C ASP A 79 1.93 1.49 -9.67
N LEU A 80 3.20 1.39 -9.27
CA LEU A 80 3.73 2.07 -8.09
C LEU A 80 3.74 3.60 -8.23
N SER A 81 3.62 4.15 -9.44
CA SER A 81 3.47 5.61 -9.60
C SER A 81 2.13 6.12 -9.07
N ARG A 82 1.08 5.27 -9.08
CA ARG A 82 -0.20 5.57 -8.44
C ARG A 82 -0.07 5.62 -6.93
N GLU A 83 0.71 4.72 -6.33
CA GLU A 83 1.01 4.74 -4.90
C GLU A 83 1.71 6.05 -4.51
N ALA A 84 2.71 6.49 -5.30
CA ALA A 84 3.36 7.78 -5.10
C ALA A 84 2.39 8.97 -5.17
N ALA A 85 1.46 8.95 -6.13
CA ALA A 85 0.43 9.99 -6.24
C ALA A 85 -0.52 9.98 -5.02
N HIS A 86 -0.90 8.80 -4.52
CA HIS A 86 -1.70 8.68 -3.30
C HIS A 86 -0.94 9.18 -2.07
N LEU A 87 0.35 8.85 -1.92
CA LEU A 87 1.20 9.38 -0.83
C LEU A 87 1.23 10.90 -0.85
N ASN A 88 1.44 11.52 -2.01
CA ASN A 88 1.39 12.98 -2.13
C ASN A 88 0.03 13.56 -1.70
N ARG A 89 -1.08 12.89 -2.05
CA ARG A 89 -2.41 13.29 -1.60
C ARG A 89 -2.57 13.15 -0.08
N PHE A 90 -2.07 12.07 0.51
CA PHE A 90 -2.08 11.89 1.96
C PHE A 90 -1.25 12.96 2.66
N ILE A 91 -0.03 13.23 2.22
CA ILE A 91 0.83 14.31 2.75
C ILE A 91 0.06 15.64 2.73
N TYR A 92 -0.58 15.97 1.61
CA TYR A 92 -1.36 17.20 1.52
C TYR A 92 -2.55 17.19 2.49
N ASN A 93 -3.38 16.15 2.49
CA ASN A 93 -4.57 16.07 3.34
C ASN A 93 -4.22 16.09 4.84
N PHE A 94 -3.10 15.49 5.21
CA PHE A 94 -2.62 15.38 6.59
C PHE A 94 -1.61 16.46 6.99
N ARG A 95 -1.32 17.46 6.15
CA ARG A 95 -0.35 18.54 6.42
C ARG A 95 -0.52 19.32 7.74
N ARG A 96 -1.69 19.24 8.37
CA ARG A 96 -2.00 19.86 9.68
C ARG A 96 -2.06 18.87 10.85
N SER A 97 -1.87 17.58 10.59
CA SER A 97 -1.81 16.55 11.63
C SER A 97 -0.46 16.63 12.34
N LYS A 98 -0.48 16.47 13.67
CA LYS A 98 0.74 16.34 14.48
C LYS A 98 1.10 14.88 14.77
N ASP A 99 0.12 13.98 14.62
CA ASP A 99 0.22 12.58 15.05
C ASP A 99 0.45 11.60 13.88
N VAL A 100 0.20 12.04 12.63
CA VAL A 100 0.27 11.18 11.44
C VAL A 100 1.10 11.85 10.35
N SER A 101 2.13 11.14 9.89
CA SER A 101 2.96 11.49 8.73
C SER A 101 2.99 10.34 7.72
N PHE A 102 3.50 10.62 6.52
CA PHE A 102 3.60 9.65 5.42
C PHE A 102 4.98 9.76 4.75
N PRO A 103 5.52 8.65 4.21
CA PRO A 103 6.73 8.68 3.40
C PRO A 103 6.59 9.64 2.21
N ILE A 104 7.65 10.38 1.91
CA ILE A 104 7.70 11.36 0.83
C ILE A 104 8.30 10.69 -0.43
N PRO A 105 7.56 10.57 -1.54
CA PRO A 105 8.10 10.07 -2.79
C PRO A 105 9.22 10.96 -3.34
N LEU A 106 10.33 10.38 -3.77
CA LEU A 106 11.51 11.10 -4.24
C LEU A 106 11.58 11.11 -5.77
N TYR A 107 11.25 12.25 -6.38
CA TYR A 107 11.38 12.42 -7.83
C TYR A 107 12.83 12.78 -8.22
N PRO A 108 13.34 12.27 -9.38
CA PRO A 108 12.63 11.51 -10.42
C PRO A 108 12.62 9.98 -10.23
N LEU A 109 12.87 9.46 -9.02
CA LEU A 109 12.99 8.03 -8.73
C LEU A 109 11.64 7.34 -8.49
N VAL A 110 10.62 7.76 -9.23
CA VAL A 110 9.26 7.20 -9.21
C VAL A 110 8.94 6.68 -10.61
N HIS A 111 8.59 5.40 -10.69
CA HIS A 111 8.31 4.68 -11.94
C HIS A 111 7.25 3.60 -11.68
N PRO A 112 6.46 3.17 -12.69
CA PRO A 112 5.46 2.11 -12.48
C PRO A 112 5.97 0.80 -11.86
N SER A 113 7.27 0.50 -12.00
CA SER A 113 7.91 -0.69 -11.42
C SER A 113 8.79 -0.42 -10.20
N VAL A 114 9.05 0.84 -9.85
CA VAL A 114 9.92 1.21 -8.73
C VAL A 114 9.44 2.51 -8.06
N LEU A 115 9.40 2.53 -6.73
CA LEU A 115 9.10 3.72 -5.94
C LEU A 115 10.17 3.90 -4.88
N VAL A 116 10.90 5.01 -4.97
CA VAL A 116 11.81 5.46 -3.91
C VAL A 116 11.12 6.54 -3.08
N GLU A 117 11.10 6.36 -1.77
CA GLU A 117 10.49 7.28 -0.80
C GLU A 117 11.39 7.46 0.44
N THR A 118 11.09 8.46 1.27
CA THR A 118 11.80 8.62 2.56
C THR A 118 11.62 7.38 3.42
N TYR A 119 12.67 7.04 4.17
CA TYR A 119 12.60 5.96 5.14
C TYR A 119 12.06 6.49 6.47
N GLU A 120 10.89 6.00 6.88
CA GLU A 120 10.26 6.34 8.15
C GLU A 120 10.67 5.32 9.22
N GLN A 121 11.45 5.75 10.21
CA GLN A 121 11.86 4.90 11.33
C GLN A 121 10.72 4.81 12.34
N GLY A 122 10.33 3.60 12.72
CA GLY A 122 9.31 3.38 13.73
C GLY A 122 9.22 1.92 14.15
N GLU A 123 8.43 1.68 15.20
CA GLU A 123 8.06 0.35 15.67
C GLU A 123 6.70 -0.05 15.11
N SER A 124 6.49 -1.35 14.90
CA SER A 124 5.19 -1.84 14.40
C SER A 124 4.11 -1.56 15.44
N VAL A 125 2.96 -1.03 15.01
CA VAL A 125 1.79 -0.88 15.88
C VAL A 125 1.40 -2.22 16.52
N LEU A 126 1.66 -3.34 15.83
CA LEU A 126 1.38 -4.69 16.33
C LEU A 126 2.11 -5.00 17.65
N HIS A 127 3.33 -4.50 17.83
CA HIS A 127 4.08 -4.64 19.08
C HIS A 127 3.28 -4.10 20.27
N PHE A 128 2.63 -2.94 20.11
CA PHE A 128 1.82 -2.34 21.17
C PHE A 128 0.43 -2.98 21.35
N VAL A 129 -0.04 -3.75 20.36
CA VAL A 129 -1.34 -4.43 20.40
C VAL A 129 -1.21 -5.81 21.04
N GLU A 130 -0.21 -6.59 20.62
CA GLU A 130 0.02 -7.97 21.06
C GLU A 130 0.77 -8.06 22.39
N GLU A 131 1.74 -7.17 22.60
CA GLU A 131 2.57 -7.18 23.79
C GLU A 131 1.97 -6.26 24.87
N LEU A 132 1.85 -6.85 26.07
CA LEU A 132 1.94 -6.22 27.39
C LEU A 132 0.63 -5.87 28.13
N GLU A 133 0.45 -6.60 29.24
CA GLU A 133 -0.07 -6.06 30.49
C GLU A 133 0.67 -4.75 30.83
N GLY A 134 -0.06 -3.69 31.22
CA GLY A 134 0.52 -2.45 31.78
C GLY A 134 0.68 -1.25 30.84
N HIS A 135 0.36 -1.34 29.54
CA HIS A 135 0.52 -0.25 28.56
C HIS A 135 -0.82 0.37 28.08
N GLU A 136 -1.85 0.34 28.93
CA GLU A 136 -3.23 0.73 28.58
C GLU A 136 -3.35 2.16 28.00
N HIS A 137 -2.56 3.10 28.53
CA HIS A 137 -2.55 4.49 28.05
C HIS A 137 -2.06 4.61 26.60
N ILE A 138 -1.05 3.83 26.21
CA ILE A 138 -0.48 3.84 24.86
C ILE A 138 -1.47 3.20 23.88
N LYS A 139 -2.11 2.08 24.27
CA LYS A 139 -3.16 1.44 23.47
C LYS A 139 -4.32 2.40 23.21
N SER A 140 -4.80 3.09 24.23
CA SER A 140 -5.87 4.09 24.12
C SER A 140 -5.47 5.25 23.20
N SER A 141 -4.25 5.76 23.35
CA SER A 141 -3.72 6.85 22.51
C SER A 141 -3.60 6.42 21.03
N LEU A 142 -3.05 5.23 20.76
CA LEU A 142 -2.96 4.66 19.41
C LEU A 142 -4.35 4.45 18.79
N ALA A 143 -5.31 3.94 19.55
CA ALA A 143 -6.69 3.77 19.10
C ALA A 143 -7.34 5.11 18.74
N HIS A 144 -7.12 6.15 19.54
CA HIS A 144 -7.63 7.49 19.27
C HIS A 144 -7.00 8.10 18.01
N ILE A 145 -5.67 8.01 17.86
CA ILE A 145 -4.95 8.48 16.66
C ILE A 145 -5.45 7.74 15.42
N GLY A 146 -5.55 6.41 15.48
CA GLY A 146 -6.02 5.58 14.38
C GLY A 146 -7.47 5.87 13.97
N THR A 147 -8.37 6.04 14.95
CA THR A 147 -9.78 6.40 14.69
C THR A 147 -9.89 7.76 14.02
N HIS A 148 -9.18 8.77 14.54
CA HIS A 148 -9.18 10.11 13.94
C HIS A 148 -8.57 10.10 12.53
N ALA A 149 -7.49 9.35 12.31
CA ALA A 149 -6.88 9.18 11.00
C ALA A 149 -7.85 8.54 10.00
N LEU A 150 -8.55 7.46 10.39
CA LEU A 150 -9.55 6.80 9.55
C LEU A 150 -10.70 7.73 9.19
N LEU A 151 -11.27 8.44 10.17
CA LEU A 151 -12.36 9.40 9.94
C LEU A 151 -11.94 10.49 8.96
N LYS A 152 -10.71 10.98 9.08
CA LYS A 152 -10.15 11.98 8.15
C LYS A 152 -9.91 11.44 6.73
N MET A 153 -9.80 10.12 6.54
CA MET A 153 -9.73 9.53 5.20
C MET A 153 -11.11 9.41 4.53
N LEU A 154 -12.18 9.36 5.32
CA LEU A 154 -13.56 9.23 4.84
C LEU A 154 -14.22 10.58 4.48
N LEU A 155 -13.82 11.66 5.16
CA LEU A 155 -14.33 13.03 5.01
C LEU A 155 -13.49 13.85 4.01
#